data_AF-A0A9E1IMF0-F1
#
_entry.id   AF-A0A9E1IMF0-F1
#
_cell.length_a   1.000
_cell.length_b   1.000
_cell.length_c   1.000
_cell.angle_alpha   90.00
_cell.angle_beta   90.00
_cell.angle_gamma   90.00
#
_symmetry.space_group_name_H-M   'P 1'
#
loop_
_entity.id
_entity.type
_entity.pdbx_description
1 polymer ?
#
loop_
_entity_poly.entity_id
_entity_poly.type
_entity_poly.pdbx_seq_one_letter_code
_entity_poly.pdbx_strand_id
1 'polypeptide(L)'
;NAILEDKAKPSFKGTREIVAHKFYSGRVMGKGAGSVFLDLGGAPCTIDEEAIKRAADIIARGAKSNKRAKASKADRQAIVDRLEPDTVVRVSVRQVGQGGPECDIELRPKLQGGVAVVQNGLLRAMVGGSDNRDFNRARAGRQLGSTFKPLVYHAALRLGWRPEDLLDNWQNVFPYGTVFYYPSADHVPEPEVTMVMAGVRSENVSSVWLLYHLLDRLDGEQMQLLASELGLGPEEAETEEAYRDRMMEEGIALPKARIKESSFFRARHSLRERVETWSHPEDALAVDSLLYGWGFKQERQRTEKEKAEAREWKNRVLDHSWAAKETKLEQCEEQYRRLSDAILERSLPSPEEFDLLTIRADGDETLFNCGLAPEEYAEPTTGELEAMFPEELDEPEPPPPTDTPSISPEPSKDKKKRRKKKKGDPKPTEEEPSP
;
A
#
# COMPACT_ATOMS: atom_id res chain seq x y z
N ASN A 1 4.15 -13.06 42.39
CA ASN A 1 3.01 -12.18 42.69
C ASN A 1 1.76 -12.49 41.86
N ALA A 2 1.85 -12.81 40.57
CA ALA A 2 0.66 -13.09 39.73
C ALA A 2 -0.12 -14.40 40.03
N ILE A 3 0.35 -15.26 40.94
CA ILE A 3 -0.27 -16.58 41.22
C ILE A 3 -1.39 -16.46 42.28
N LEU A 4 -1.42 -15.41 43.11
CA LEU A 4 -2.12 -15.43 44.40
C LEU A 4 -3.06 -14.24 44.68
N GLU A 5 -3.44 -13.45 43.66
CA GLU A 5 -4.20 -12.20 43.88
C GLU A 5 -5.74 -12.36 43.97
N ASP A 6 -6.27 -13.57 44.15
CA ASP A 6 -7.72 -13.75 44.30
C ASP A 6 -8.14 -13.57 45.78
N LYS A 7 -8.49 -12.34 46.16
CA LYS A 7 -9.00 -12.00 47.50
C LYS A 7 -10.45 -12.44 47.75
N ALA A 8 -11.14 -12.97 46.73
CA ALA A 8 -12.50 -13.50 46.90
C ALA A 8 -12.43 -14.90 47.52
N LYS A 9 -13.14 -15.11 48.65
CA LYS A 9 -13.34 -16.46 49.20
C LYS A 9 -13.95 -17.35 48.09
N PRO A 10 -13.37 -18.53 47.80
CA PRO A 10 -13.95 -19.44 46.81
C PRO A 10 -15.43 -19.69 47.13
N SER A 11 -16.29 -19.60 46.13
CA SER A 11 -17.67 -20.06 46.27
C SER A 11 -17.66 -21.59 46.35
N PHE A 12 -17.68 -22.12 47.58
CA PHE A 12 -17.87 -23.54 47.89
C PHE A 12 -19.32 -23.99 47.64
N LYS A 13 -19.89 -23.67 46.47
CA LYS A 13 -21.13 -24.29 46.02
C LYS A 13 -20.75 -25.63 45.42
N GLY A 14 -20.90 -26.70 46.19
CA GLY A 14 -20.52 -28.05 45.79
C GLY A 14 -21.17 -28.43 44.46
N THR A 15 -20.38 -28.41 43.39
CA THR A 15 -20.70 -29.16 42.17
C THR A 15 -20.40 -30.62 42.47
N ARG A 16 -21.42 -31.48 42.43
CA ARG A 16 -21.32 -32.90 42.79
C ARG A 16 -20.37 -33.72 41.92
N GLU A 17 -19.96 -33.19 40.77
CA GLU A 17 -19.14 -33.90 39.80
C GLU A 17 -17.96 -33.05 39.35
N ILE A 18 -16.76 -33.62 39.49
CA ILE A 18 -15.53 -33.04 38.97
C ILE A 18 -15.40 -33.45 37.51
N VAL A 19 -15.31 -32.46 36.62
CA VAL A 19 -15.28 -32.68 35.17
C VAL A 19 -13.89 -32.36 34.65
N ALA A 20 -13.33 -33.27 33.84
CA ALA A 20 -12.06 -33.05 33.17
C ALA A 20 -12.10 -31.77 32.30
N HIS A 21 -10.96 -31.09 32.20
CA HIS A 21 -10.75 -29.85 31.44
C HIS A 21 -11.59 -28.65 31.90
N LYS A 22 -12.13 -28.68 33.13
CA LYS A 22 -12.77 -27.53 33.77
C LYS A 22 -11.84 -26.88 34.80
N PHE A 23 -12.06 -25.58 35.02
CA PHE A 23 -11.33 -24.78 35.98
C PHE A 23 -12.05 -24.74 37.33
N TYR A 24 -11.29 -24.83 38.41
CA TYR A 24 -11.76 -24.77 39.79
C TYR A 24 -10.85 -23.90 40.65
N SER A 25 -11.36 -23.47 41.79
CA SER A 25 -10.56 -22.94 42.89
C SER A 25 -10.30 -24.08 43.87
N GLY A 26 -9.05 -24.44 44.08
CA GLY A 26 -8.64 -25.47 45.04
C GLY A 26 -8.01 -24.84 46.27
N ARG A 27 -8.38 -25.32 47.46
CA ARG A 27 -7.69 -25.01 48.71
C ARG A 27 -6.63 -26.08 48.96
N VAL A 28 -5.39 -25.67 49.23
CA VAL A 28 -4.33 -26.60 49.59
C VAL A 28 -4.61 -27.21 50.97
N MET A 29 -4.68 -28.54 51.03
CA MET A 29 -4.88 -29.30 52.27
C MET A 29 -3.55 -29.74 52.88
N GLY A 30 -2.54 -30.00 52.04
CA GLY A 30 -1.24 -30.46 52.50
C GLY A 30 -0.32 -30.88 51.37
N LYS A 31 0.92 -31.23 51.71
CA LYS A 31 1.97 -31.67 50.79
C LYS A 31 2.37 -33.11 51.11
N GLY A 32 2.58 -33.93 50.09
CA GLY A 32 3.13 -35.29 50.18
C GLY A 32 4.48 -35.39 49.47
N ALA A 33 4.98 -36.61 49.29
CA ALA A 33 6.22 -36.87 48.57
C ALA A 33 6.11 -36.48 47.08
N GLY A 34 6.41 -35.21 46.77
CA GLY A 34 6.37 -34.65 45.42
C GLY A 34 4.97 -34.27 44.89
N SER A 35 3.95 -34.31 45.74
CA SER A 35 2.56 -33.97 45.37
C SER A 35 1.93 -32.97 46.33
N VAL A 36 0.95 -32.21 45.86
CA VAL A 36 0.15 -31.29 46.67
C VAL A 36 -1.31 -31.70 46.60
N PHE A 37 -1.96 -31.85 47.74
CA PHE A 37 -3.36 -32.26 47.84
C PHE A 37 -4.25 -31.03 47.99
N LEU A 38 -5.31 -30.98 47.19
CA LEU A 38 -6.28 -29.89 47.15
C LEU A 38 -7.67 -30.39 47.52
N ASP A 39 -8.47 -29.50 48.09
CA ASP A 39 -9.91 -29.60 48.17
C ASP A 39 -10.56 -28.61 47.18
N LEU A 40 -11.27 -29.13 46.19
CA LEU A 40 -12.03 -28.35 45.20
C LEU A 40 -13.44 -28.00 45.67
N GLY A 41 -13.69 -28.10 46.98
CA GLY A 41 -14.93 -27.77 47.63
C GLY A 41 -15.84 -28.97 47.90
N GLY A 42 -15.25 -29.95 48.58
CA GLY A 42 -15.85 -31.25 48.90
C GLY A 42 -15.31 -32.39 48.04
N ALA A 43 -14.43 -32.12 47.07
CA ALA A 43 -13.84 -33.11 46.19
C ALA A 43 -12.31 -33.01 46.19
N PRO A 44 -11.58 -34.09 46.52
CA PRO A 44 -10.13 -34.06 46.53
C PRO A 44 -9.57 -33.97 45.11
N CYS A 45 -8.43 -33.29 44.95
CA CYS A 45 -7.64 -33.32 43.74
C CYS A 45 -6.14 -33.32 44.06
N THR A 46 -5.34 -33.99 43.23
CA THR A 46 -3.89 -34.07 43.42
C THR A 46 -3.16 -33.28 42.34
N ILE A 47 -2.28 -32.37 42.75
CA ILE A 47 -1.23 -31.80 41.89
C ILE A 47 -0.01 -32.70 42.04
N ASP A 48 0.36 -33.40 40.96
CA ASP A 48 1.53 -34.26 40.92
C ASP A 48 2.81 -33.52 40.49
N GLU A 49 3.95 -34.23 40.50
CA GLU A 49 5.23 -33.65 40.12
C GLU A 49 5.24 -33.13 38.67
N GLU A 50 4.52 -33.81 37.75
CA GLU A 50 4.41 -33.37 36.36
C GLU A 50 3.57 -32.08 36.23
N ALA A 51 2.50 -31.89 37.01
CA ALA A 51 1.77 -30.62 37.08
C ALA A 51 2.65 -29.47 37.59
N ILE A 52 3.42 -29.70 38.66
CA ILE A 52 4.37 -28.72 39.21
C ILE A 52 5.40 -28.34 38.15
N LYS A 53 5.96 -29.33 37.46
CA LYS A 53 6.93 -29.15 36.38
C LYS A 53 6.35 -28.36 35.21
N ARG A 54 5.11 -28.63 34.79
CA ARG A 54 4.43 -27.85 33.74
C ARG A 54 4.25 -26.39 34.14
N ALA A 55 3.77 -26.14 35.35
CA ALA A 55 3.61 -24.78 35.86
C ALA A 55 4.95 -24.03 35.93
N ALA A 56 6.00 -24.72 36.41
CA ALA A 56 7.34 -24.17 36.48
C ALA A 56 7.92 -23.85 35.09
N ASP A 57 7.76 -24.75 34.12
CA ASP A 57 8.19 -24.53 32.74
C ASP A 57 7.47 -23.32 32.12
N ILE A 58 6.17 -23.15 32.34
CA ILE A 58 5.40 -21.99 31.84
C ILE A 58 5.97 -20.68 32.42
N ILE A 59 6.22 -20.65 33.73
CA ILE A 59 6.79 -19.47 34.40
C ILE A 59 8.20 -19.18 33.87
N ALA A 60 9.04 -20.22 33.71
CA ALA A 60 10.40 -20.06 33.20
C ALA A 60 10.43 -19.54 31.76
N ARG A 61 9.50 -19.99 30.90
CA ARG A 61 9.37 -19.49 29.52
C ARG A 61 8.99 -18.02 29.49
N GLY A 62 8.05 -17.61 30.34
CA GLY A 62 7.65 -16.21 30.48
C GLY A 62 8.78 -15.32 30.99
N ALA A 63 9.49 -15.76 32.04
CA ALA A 63 10.59 -15.01 32.64
C ALA A 63 11.80 -14.85 31.70
N LYS A 64 12.09 -15.87 30.89
CA LYS A 64 13.25 -15.90 29.98
C LYS A 64 12.91 -15.47 28.54
N SER A 65 11.66 -15.12 28.25
CA SER A 65 11.15 -14.87 26.90
C SER A 65 11.55 -15.95 25.88
N ASN A 66 11.60 -17.21 26.31
CA ASN A 66 12.07 -18.35 25.50
C ASN A 66 11.06 -19.50 25.60
N LYS A 67 10.39 -19.81 24.49
CA LYS A 67 9.35 -20.85 24.39
C LYS A 67 9.83 -22.26 24.75
N ARG A 68 11.14 -22.53 24.68
CA ARG A 68 11.76 -23.83 24.97
C ARG A 68 12.41 -23.91 26.36
N ALA A 69 12.34 -22.83 27.15
CA ALA A 69 12.92 -22.83 28.48
C ALA A 69 12.33 -23.93 29.38
N LYS A 70 13.21 -24.52 30.18
CA LYS A 70 12.89 -25.50 31.21
C LYS A 70 13.19 -24.95 32.60
N ALA A 71 12.34 -25.29 33.55
CA ALA A 71 12.53 -24.93 34.94
C ALA A 71 13.53 -25.86 35.64
N SER A 72 14.36 -25.28 36.51
CA SER A 72 15.28 -26.03 37.35
C SER A 72 14.55 -26.76 38.48
N LYS A 73 15.24 -27.63 39.22
CA LYS A 73 14.68 -28.27 40.42
C LYS A 73 14.35 -27.23 41.50
N ALA A 74 15.16 -26.19 41.63
CA ALA A 74 14.92 -25.08 42.56
C ALA A 74 13.64 -24.30 42.21
N ASP A 75 13.39 -24.07 40.92
CA ASP A 75 12.16 -23.39 40.47
C ASP A 75 10.90 -24.20 40.81
N ARG A 76 10.96 -25.53 40.63
CA ARG A 76 9.86 -26.43 41.01
C ARG A 76 9.63 -26.41 42.52
N GLN A 77 10.71 -26.48 43.30
CA GLN A 77 10.63 -26.42 44.77
C GLN A 77 10.02 -25.09 45.23
N ALA A 78 10.42 -23.96 44.64
CA ALA A 78 9.87 -22.65 44.97
C ALA A 78 8.37 -22.51 44.71
N ILE A 79 7.81 -23.26 43.74
CA ILE A 79 6.35 -23.35 43.56
C ILE A 79 5.72 -24.13 44.72
N VAL A 80 6.25 -25.31 45.02
CA VAL A 80 5.75 -26.16 46.11
C VAL A 80 5.82 -25.43 47.45
N ASP A 81 6.89 -24.69 47.72
CA ASP A 81 7.08 -23.92 48.95
C ASP A 81 5.95 -22.90 49.14
N ARG A 82 5.55 -22.21 48.06
CA ARG A 82 4.45 -21.23 48.05
C ARG A 82 3.05 -21.83 48.19
N LEU A 83 2.88 -23.14 47.99
CA LEU A 83 1.60 -23.83 48.14
C LEU A 83 1.40 -24.27 49.60
N GLU A 84 1.42 -23.31 50.54
CA GLU A 84 1.19 -23.60 51.96
C GLU A 84 -0.24 -24.06 52.21
N PRO A 85 -0.52 -24.82 53.29
CA PRO A 85 -1.88 -25.16 53.69
C PRO A 85 -2.79 -23.93 53.72
N ASP A 86 -4.06 -24.13 53.35
CA ASP A 86 -5.09 -23.10 53.19
C ASP A 86 -4.88 -22.09 52.04
N THR A 87 -3.77 -22.16 51.30
CA THR A 87 -3.58 -21.37 50.08
C THR A 87 -4.64 -21.73 49.05
N VAL A 88 -5.30 -20.71 48.48
CA VAL A 88 -6.26 -20.89 47.39
C VAL A 88 -5.53 -20.71 46.06
N VAL A 89 -5.63 -21.70 45.19
CA VAL A 89 -5.06 -21.67 43.85
C VAL A 89 -6.11 -21.96 42.78
N ARG A 90 -5.94 -21.35 41.60
CA ARG A 90 -6.72 -21.73 40.41
C ARG A 90 -6.09 -22.98 39.81
N VAL A 91 -6.92 -23.96 39.50
CA VAL A 91 -6.48 -25.22 38.89
C VAL A 91 -7.41 -25.62 37.76
N SER A 92 -6.92 -26.46 36.86
CA SER A 92 -7.75 -27.21 35.91
C SER A 92 -7.65 -28.70 36.23
N VAL A 93 -8.74 -29.44 36.02
CA VAL A 93 -8.72 -30.90 36.19
C VAL A 93 -8.16 -31.49 34.91
N ARG A 94 -6.97 -32.06 34.99
CA ARG A 94 -6.29 -32.68 33.86
C ARG A 94 -6.99 -33.96 33.44
N GLN A 95 -7.29 -34.82 34.41
CA GLN A 95 -8.00 -36.08 34.22
C GLN A 95 -8.67 -36.55 35.51
N VAL A 96 -9.66 -37.44 35.38
CA VAL A 96 -10.31 -38.12 36.50
C VAL A 96 -10.01 -39.61 36.37
N GLY A 97 -9.02 -40.09 37.13
CA GLY A 97 -8.55 -41.48 37.09
C GLY A 97 -9.08 -42.31 38.25
N GLN A 98 -8.67 -43.59 38.32
CA GLN A 98 -9.04 -44.49 39.43
C GLN A 98 -8.50 -44.03 40.79
N GLY A 99 -7.40 -43.28 40.81
CA GLY A 99 -6.84 -42.65 42.01
C GLY A 99 -7.47 -41.30 42.38
N GLY A 100 -8.52 -40.88 41.67
CA GLY A 100 -9.16 -39.58 41.82
C GLY A 100 -8.74 -38.55 40.76
N PRO A 101 -9.22 -37.29 40.90
CA PRO A 101 -8.88 -36.20 40.00
C PRO A 101 -7.41 -35.76 40.14
N GLU A 102 -6.77 -35.52 39.00
CA GLU A 102 -5.44 -34.90 38.92
C GLU A 102 -5.58 -33.48 38.37
N CYS A 103 -4.90 -32.52 39.00
CA CYS A 103 -5.04 -31.10 38.72
C CYS A 103 -3.73 -30.46 38.24
N ASP A 104 -3.86 -29.51 37.32
CA ASP A 104 -2.78 -28.62 36.88
C ASP A 104 -2.95 -27.23 37.50
N ILE A 105 -1.83 -26.58 37.84
CA ILE A 105 -1.84 -25.22 38.36
C ILE A 105 -2.06 -24.24 37.21
N GLU A 106 -3.06 -23.37 37.35
CA GLU A 106 -3.46 -22.44 36.31
C GLU A 106 -3.12 -21.00 36.68
N LEU A 107 -2.42 -20.31 35.78
CA LEU A 107 -2.07 -18.90 35.93
C LEU A 107 -3.18 -18.04 35.32
N ARG A 108 -3.58 -16.97 36.02
CA ARG A 108 -4.46 -15.96 35.41
C ARG A 108 -3.63 -15.02 34.54
N PRO A 109 -3.85 -14.97 33.22
CA PRO A 109 -3.16 -14.02 32.38
C PRO A 109 -3.68 -12.61 32.66
N LYS A 110 -2.75 -11.65 32.77
CA LYS A 110 -3.08 -10.21 32.75
C LYS A 110 -3.61 -9.78 31.38
N LEU A 111 -3.07 -10.39 30.33
CA LEU A 111 -3.58 -10.22 28.96
C LEU A 111 -5.00 -10.79 28.87
N GLN A 112 -5.88 -10.05 28.21
CA GLN A 112 -7.27 -10.41 28.00
C GLN A 112 -7.58 -10.49 26.51
N GLY A 113 -8.64 -11.21 26.17
CA GLY A 113 -9.14 -11.34 24.81
C GLY A 113 -10.66 -11.43 24.80
N GLY A 114 -11.25 -11.25 23.62
CA GLY A 114 -12.66 -11.48 23.38
C GLY A 114 -12.80 -12.28 22.08
N VAL A 115 -13.77 -13.19 22.05
CA VAL A 115 -14.11 -14.00 20.87
C VAL A 115 -15.61 -13.90 20.65
N ALA A 116 -16.01 -13.65 19.41
CA ALA A 116 -17.37 -13.81 18.95
C ALA A 116 -17.34 -14.64 17.67
N VAL A 117 -18.19 -15.66 17.60
CA VAL A 117 -18.39 -16.47 16.39
C VAL A 117 -19.77 -16.15 15.86
N VAL A 118 -19.82 -15.58 14.67
CA VAL A 118 -21.06 -15.25 13.97
C VAL A 118 -21.17 -16.13 12.74
N GLN A 119 -22.34 -16.71 12.52
CA GLN A 119 -22.65 -17.51 11.34
C GLN A 119 -24.04 -17.14 10.85
N ASN A 120 -24.15 -16.68 9.60
CA ASN A 120 -25.40 -16.23 8.98
C ASN A 120 -26.14 -15.20 9.84
N GLY A 121 -25.41 -14.21 10.37
CA GLY A 121 -25.96 -13.17 11.25
C GLY A 121 -26.28 -13.63 12.68
N LEU A 122 -26.16 -14.93 12.99
CA LEU A 122 -26.44 -15.47 14.33
C LEU A 122 -25.17 -15.64 15.14
N LEU A 123 -25.21 -15.20 16.40
CA LEU A 123 -24.14 -15.44 17.37
C LEU A 123 -24.14 -16.91 17.80
N ARG A 124 -23.10 -17.64 17.42
CA ARG A 124 -22.92 -19.07 17.78
C ARG A 124 -22.17 -19.27 19.08
N ALA A 125 -21.18 -18.42 19.35
CA ALA A 125 -20.39 -18.47 20.57
C ALA A 125 -19.87 -17.07 20.91
N MET A 126 -19.73 -16.80 22.21
CA MET A 126 -19.18 -15.55 22.71
C MET A 126 -18.38 -15.79 23.99
N VAL A 127 -17.14 -15.31 24.02
CA VAL A 127 -16.25 -15.37 25.18
C VAL A 127 -15.71 -13.96 25.42
N GLY A 128 -16.03 -13.37 26.56
CA GLY A 128 -15.71 -11.97 26.88
C GLY A 128 -14.39 -11.72 27.59
N GLY A 129 -13.62 -12.77 27.90
CA GLY A 129 -12.41 -12.69 28.71
C GLY A 129 -11.81 -14.06 29.01
N SER A 130 -10.67 -14.08 29.71
CA SER A 130 -10.06 -15.32 30.23
C SER A 130 -10.78 -15.91 31.45
N ASP A 131 -11.71 -15.15 32.03
CA ASP A 131 -12.73 -15.62 32.96
C ASP A 131 -14.05 -14.84 32.78
N ASN A 132 -15.11 -15.34 33.40
CA ASN A 132 -16.47 -14.76 33.29
C ASN A 132 -16.72 -13.63 34.30
N ARG A 133 -15.67 -12.96 34.78
CA ARG A 133 -15.82 -11.80 35.66
C ARG A 133 -15.66 -10.53 34.82
N ASP A 134 -16.32 -9.47 35.26
CA ASP A 134 -16.22 -8.13 34.68
C ASP A 134 -16.86 -7.96 33.28
N PHE A 135 -16.20 -7.14 32.47
CA PHE A 135 -16.65 -6.59 31.20
C PHE A 135 -16.51 -7.59 30.05
N ASN A 136 -17.59 -7.73 29.25
CA ASN A 136 -17.59 -8.57 28.05
C ASN A 136 -16.79 -7.92 26.90
N ARG A 137 -15.52 -8.33 26.75
CA ARG A 137 -14.61 -7.75 25.76
C ARG A 137 -14.92 -8.15 24.32
N ALA A 138 -15.77 -9.14 24.08
CA ALA A 138 -16.28 -9.43 22.74
C ALA A 138 -17.12 -8.28 22.16
N ARG A 139 -17.55 -7.32 23.00
CA ARG A 139 -18.27 -6.11 22.61
C ARG A 139 -17.45 -4.82 22.82
N ALA A 140 -16.15 -4.93 23.05
CA ALA A 140 -15.30 -3.77 23.31
C ALA A 140 -14.98 -3.02 22.01
N GLY A 141 -15.16 -1.70 22.00
CA GLY A 141 -14.56 -0.85 20.97
C GLY A 141 -13.04 -0.88 21.05
N ARG A 142 -12.38 -1.25 19.96
CA ARG A 142 -10.92 -1.31 19.81
C ARG A 142 -10.52 -0.86 18.41
N GLN A 143 -9.31 -0.36 18.27
CA GLN A 143 -8.72 -0.15 16.95
C GLN A 143 -8.56 -1.51 16.26
N LEU A 144 -9.01 -1.60 15.02
CA LEU A 144 -8.95 -2.83 14.22
C LEU A 144 -7.53 -3.10 13.67
N GLY A 145 -6.72 -2.05 13.51
CA GLY A 145 -5.42 -2.15 12.83
C GLY A 145 -5.57 -2.74 11.43
N SER A 146 -4.61 -3.57 11.01
CA SER A 146 -4.62 -4.20 9.68
C SER A 146 -5.85 -5.07 9.39
N THR A 147 -6.61 -5.49 10.40
CA THR A 147 -7.88 -6.22 10.18
C THR A 147 -8.96 -5.36 9.52
N PHE A 148 -8.77 -4.04 9.45
CA PHE A 148 -9.63 -3.13 8.68
C PHE A 148 -9.34 -3.16 7.17
N LYS A 149 -8.11 -3.45 6.74
CA LYS A 149 -7.70 -3.38 5.33
C LYS A 149 -8.57 -4.21 4.38
N PRO A 150 -9.06 -5.42 4.72
CA PRO A 150 -10.01 -6.16 3.88
C PRO A 150 -11.24 -5.36 3.47
N LEU A 151 -11.72 -4.41 4.30
CA LEU A 151 -12.82 -3.52 3.92
C LEU A 151 -12.41 -2.52 2.85
N VAL A 152 -11.18 -1.98 2.93
CA VAL A 152 -10.60 -1.10 1.89
C VAL A 152 -10.45 -1.85 0.57
N TYR A 153 -9.88 -3.06 0.60
CA TYR A 153 -9.73 -3.89 -0.61
C TYR A 153 -11.09 -4.31 -1.18
N HIS A 154 -12.08 -4.60 -0.33
CA HIS A 154 -13.43 -4.89 -0.79
C HIS A 154 -14.05 -3.67 -1.50
N ALA A 155 -13.91 -2.48 -0.92
CA ALA A 155 -14.37 -1.25 -1.55
C ALA A 155 -13.65 -1.03 -2.90
N ALA A 156 -12.34 -1.21 -2.96
CA ALA A 156 -11.58 -1.10 -4.21
C ALA A 156 -12.11 -2.04 -5.30
N LEU A 157 -12.35 -3.32 -4.97
CA LEU A 157 -12.94 -4.29 -5.91
C LEU A 157 -14.32 -3.85 -6.42
N ARG A 158 -15.15 -3.24 -5.56
CA ARG A 158 -16.46 -2.70 -5.93
C ARG A 158 -16.36 -1.46 -6.81
N LEU A 159 -15.23 -0.75 -6.75
CA LEU A 159 -14.96 0.50 -7.45
C LEU A 159 -14.06 0.30 -8.67
N GLY A 160 -13.96 -0.92 -9.20
CA GLY A 160 -13.29 -1.21 -10.48
C GLY A 160 -11.82 -1.60 -10.40
N TRP A 161 -11.24 -1.69 -9.20
CA TRP A 161 -9.90 -2.25 -9.01
C TRP A 161 -9.89 -3.76 -9.16
N ARG A 162 -8.78 -4.31 -9.64
CA ARG A 162 -8.56 -5.75 -9.82
C ARG A 162 -7.45 -6.28 -8.92
N PRO A 163 -7.49 -7.57 -8.51
CA PRO A 163 -6.46 -8.20 -7.69
C PRO A 163 -5.01 -8.04 -8.21
N GLU A 164 -4.85 -8.02 -9.52
CA GLU A 164 -3.58 -7.89 -10.24
C GLU A 164 -3.12 -6.45 -10.46
N ASP A 165 -3.94 -5.44 -10.16
CA ASP A 165 -3.54 -4.05 -10.33
C ASP A 165 -2.35 -3.73 -9.41
N LEU A 166 -1.36 -3.03 -9.95
CA LEU A 166 -0.19 -2.56 -9.22
C LEU A 166 -0.54 -1.35 -8.36
N LEU A 167 0.00 -1.34 -7.14
CA LEU A 167 -0.13 -0.30 -6.15
C LEU A 167 1.25 0.22 -5.79
N ASP A 168 1.37 1.53 -5.59
CA ASP A 168 2.58 2.16 -5.08
C ASP A 168 2.78 1.75 -3.61
N ASN A 169 3.99 1.31 -3.28
CA ASN A 169 4.39 0.94 -1.92
C ASN A 169 5.67 1.69 -1.49
N TRP A 170 6.11 2.66 -2.27
CA TRP A 170 7.23 3.52 -1.93
C TRP A 170 6.85 4.48 -0.81
N GLN A 171 7.84 4.98 -0.07
CA GLN A 171 7.62 6.00 0.95
C GLN A 171 6.88 7.20 0.36
N ASN A 172 5.71 7.51 0.90
CA ASN A 172 4.84 8.54 0.34
C ASN A 172 4.23 9.40 1.45
N VAL A 173 3.62 10.51 1.05
CA VAL A 173 2.93 11.46 1.93
C VAL A 173 1.48 11.57 1.49
N PHE A 174 0.58 11.52 2.46
CA PHE A 174 -0.86 11.58 2.23
C PHE A 174 -1.43 12.80 2.98
N PRO A 175 -1.70 13.90 2.28
CA PRO A 175 -2.33 15.06 2.87
C PRO A 175 -3.79 14.77 3.23
N TYR A 176 -4.18 15.11 4.45
CA TYR A 176 -5.57 15.06 4.91
C TYR A 176 -5.89 16.32 5.70
N GLY A 177 -6.63 17.24 5.08
CA GLY A 177 -6.84 18.59 5.60
C GLY A 177 -5.51 19.32 5.79
N THR A 178 -5.14 19.61 7.04
CA THR A 178 -3.88 20.30 7.40
C THR A 178 -2.79 19.35 7.93
N VAL A 179 -3.06 18.05 7.91
CA VAL A 179 -2.17 17.01 8.41
C VAL A 179 -1.52 16.29 7.22
N PHE A 180 -0.22 16.02 7.34
CA PHE A 180 0.52 15.22 6.38
C PHE A 180 0.87 13.90 7.03
N TYR A 181 0.25 12.83 6.53
CA TYR A 181 0.46 11.50 7.07
C TYR A 181 1.54 10.77 6.26
N TYR A 182 2.52 10.23 6.97
CA TYR A 182 3.61 9.44 6.38
C TYR A 182 3.54 8.02 6.94
N PRO A 183 2.89 7.08 6.25
CA PRO A 183 2.79 5.70 6.72
C PRO A 183 4.17 5.06 6.77
N SER A 184 4.43 4.30 7.84
CA SER A 184 5.66 3.51 7.97
C SER A 184 5.44 2.11 7.39
N ALA A 185 6.41 1.65 6.61
CA ALA A 185 6.49 0.25 6.20
C ALA A 185 6.98 -0.61 7.38
N ASP A 186 6.42 -1.80 7.54
CA ASP A 186 6.80 -2.73 8.61
C ASP A 186 8.09 -3.52 8.28
N HIS A 187 8.53 -3.43 7.03
CA HIS A 187 9.76 -4.03 6.48
C HIS A 187 10.27 -3.15 5.34
N VAL A 188 11.41 -3.52 4.74
CA VAL A 188 11.86 -2.91 3.48
C VAL A 188 10.80 -3.24 2.40
N PRO A 189 10.07 -2.25 1.86
CA PRO A 189 9.03 -2.52 0.89
C PRO A 189 9.63 -2.84 -0.48
N GLU A 190 9.02 -3.77 -1.20
CA GLU A 190 9.11 -3.76 -2.67
C GLU A 190 8.45 -2.45 -3.15
N PRO A 191 9.03 -1.70 -4.10
CA PRO A 191 8.52 -0.39 -4.53
C PRO A 191 7.06 -0.42 -4.99
N GLU A 192 6.66 -1.53 -5.59
CA GLU A 192 5.34 -1.76 -6.15
C GLU A 192 4.89 -3.16 -5.77
N VAL A 193 3.59 -3.32 -5.52
CA VAL A 193 2.99 -4.62 -5.23
C VAL A 193 1.63 -4.72 -5.88
N THR A 194 1.22 -5.92 -6.27
CA THR A 194 -0.16 -6.15 -6.70
C THR A 194 -1.12 -5.99 -5.52
N MET A 195 -2.38 -5.62 -5.78
CA MET A 195 -3.40 -5.47 -4.74
C MET A 195 -3.57 -6.75 -3.89
N VAL A 196 -3.50 -7.93 -4.51
CA VAL A 196 -3.52 -9.20 -3.79
C VAL A 196 -2.31 -9.37 -2.86
N MET A 197 -1.10 -9.01 -3.31
CA MET A 197 0.10 -9.12 -2.49
C MET A 197 0.12 -8.10 -1.37
N ALA A 198 -0.36 -6.87 -1.61
CA ALA A 198 -0.55 -5.86 -0.58
C ALA A 198 -1.47 -6.38 0.54
N GLY A 199 -2.56 -7.06 0.17
CA GLY A 199 -3.49 -7.67 1.13
C GLY A 199 -2.85 -8.82 1.92
N VAL A 200 -2.13 -9.73 1.24
CA VAL A 200 -1.46 -10.89 1.87
C VAL A 200 -0.35 -10.47 2.83
N ARG A 201 0.50 -9.53 2.41
CA ARG A 201 1.62 -9.02 3.21
C ARG A 201 1.17 -7.95 4.21
N SER A 202 -0.07 -7.47 4.10
CA SER A 202 -0.59 -6.36 4.90
C SER A 202 0.32 -5.12 4.78
N GLU A 203 0.65 -4.73 3.55
CA GLU A 203 1.47 -3.55 3.25
C GLU A 203 0.75 -2.28 3.72
N ASN A 204 1.37 -1.47 4.57
CA ASN A 204 0.74 -0.25 5.11
C ASN A 204 0.66 0.85 4.05
N VAL A 205 1.75 1.06 3.31
CA VAL A 205 1.84 2.17 2.37
C VAL A 205 0.88 1.97 1.20
N SER A 206 0.90 0.80 0.53
CA SER A 206 -0.06 0.50 -0.52
C SER A 206 -1.53 0.47 -0.07
N SER A 207 -1.81 0.11 1.18
CA SER A 207 -3.20 0.17 1.69
C SER A 207 -3.70 1.61 1.78
N VAL A 208 -2.84 2.53 2.22
CA VAL A 208 -3.16 3.96 2.34
C VAL A 208 -3.21 4.59 0.95
N TRP A 209 -2.28 4.22 0.07
CA TRP A 209 -2.30 4.64 -1.33
C TRP A 209 -3.61 4.21 -2.00
N LEU A 210 -3.98 2.93 -1.92
CA LEU A 210 -5.24 2.45 -2.48
C LEU A 210 -6.46 3.18 -1.90
N LEU A 211 -6.45 3.48 -0.59
CA LEU A 211 -7.50 4.28 0.04
C LEU A 211 -7.61 5.69 -0.59
N TYR A 212 -6.48 6.33 -0.88
CA TYR A 212 -6.41 7.65 -1.49
C TYR A 212 -6.85 7.63 -2.96
N HIS A 213 -6.67 6.51 -3.65
CA HIS A 213 -6.96 6.30 -5.07
C HIS A 213 -8.24 5.50 -5.33
N LEU A 214 -9.08 5.22 -4.33
CA LEU A 214 -10.24 4.32 -4.47
C LEU A 214 -11.14 4.66 -5.65
N LEU A 215 -11.26 5.95 -5.97
CA LEU A 215 -12.18 6.48 -6.98
C LEU A 215 -11.54 6.65 -8.36
N ASP A 216 -10.24 6.43 -8.51
CA ASP A 216 -9.48 6.72 -9.74
C ASP A 216 -9.89 5.82 -10.93
N ARG A 217 -10.69 4.78 -10.69
CA ARG A 217 -11.23 3.87 -11.71
C ARG A 217 -12.66 4.18 -12.14
N LEU A 218 -13.29 5.18 -11.53
CA LEU A 218 -14.65 5.56 -11.86
C LEU A 218 -14.68 6.63 -12.96
N ASP A 219 -15.61 6.46 -13.91
CA ASP A 219 -15.96 7.54 -14.83
C ASP A 219 -16.88 8.59 -14.17
N GLY A 220 -17.18 9.66 -14.92
CA GLY A 220 -17.99 10.77 -14.42
C GLY A 220 -19.43 10.38 -14.03
N GLU A 221 -20.04 9.41 -14.72
CA GLU A 221 -21.40 8.94 -14.42
C GLU A 221 -21.39 8.08 -13.15
N GLN A 222 -20.45 7.14 -13.07
CA GLN A 222 -20.24 6.29 -11.90
C GLN A 222 -19.94 7.10 -10.64
N MET A 223 -19.15 8.17 -10.77
CA MET A 223 -18.84 9.07 -9.66
C MET A 223 -20.09 9.82 -9.18
N GLN A 224 -20.93 10.30 -10.09
CA GLN A 224 -22.20 10.97 -9.73
C GLN A 224 -23.18 10.01 -9.06
N LEU A 225 -23.27 8.78 -9.56
CA LEU A 225 -24.09 7.75 -8.95
C LEU A 225 -23.61 7.43 -7.52
N LEU A 226 -22.31 7.19 -7.35
CA LEU A 226 -21.72 6.95 -6.02
C LEU A 226 -21.95 8.12 -5.07
N ALA A 227 -21.74 9.36 -5.54
CA ALA A 227 -22.00 10.55 -4.74
C ALA A 227 -23.46 10.59 -4.30
N SER A 228 -24.40 10.28 -5.19
CA SER A 228 -25.84 10.24 -4.86
C SER A 228 -26.17 9.14 -3.86
N GLU A 229 -25.61 7.94 -4.01
CA GLU A 229 -25.80 6.82 -3.06
C GLU A 229 -25.26 7.13 -1.65
N LEU A 230 -24.19 7.93 -1.58
CA LEU A 230 -23.60 8.40 -0.33
C LEU A 230 -24.29 9.65 0.24
N GLY A 231 -25.32 10.17 -0.43
CA GLY A 231 -26.01 11.41 -0.04
C GLY A 231 -25.17 12.68 -0.28
N LEU A 232 -24.12 12.61 -1.09
CA LEU A 232 -23.24 13.72 -1.47
C LEU A 232 -23.61 14.37 -2.81
N GLY A 233 -24.55 13.78 -3.56
CA GLY A 233 -25.15 14.38 -4.76
C GLY A 233 -26.23 15.43 -4.40
N PRO A 234 -26.63 16.29 -5.35
CA PRO A 234 -27.75 17.21 -5.16
C PRO A 234 -29.06 16.47 -4.92
N GLU A 235 -29.89 16.97 -3.99
CA GLU A 235 -31.22 16.42 -3.71
C GLU A 235 -32.31 17.00 -4.65
N GLU A 236 -33.47 16.34 -4.70
CA GLU A 236 -34.60 16.81 -5.51
C GLU A 236 -35.09 18.17 -5.00
N ALA A 237 -35.14 19.17 -5.89
CA ALA A 237 -35.49 20.57 -5.59
C ALA A 237 -34.51 21.32 -4.66
N GLU A 238 -33.31 20.80 -4.41
CA GLU A 238 -32.23 21.52 -3.74
C GLU A 238 -31.68 22.64 -4.63
N THR A 239 -31.55 23.85 -4.10
CA THR A 239 -30.90 24.94 -4.83
C THR A 239 -29.38 24.75 -4.83
N GLU A 240 -28.67 25.32 -5.81
CA GLU A 240 -27.20 25.22 -5.85
C GLU A 240 -26.54 25.81 -4.58
N GLU A 241 -27.12 26.86 -4.00
CA GLU A 241 -26.66 27.47 -2.75
C GLU A 241 -26.84 26.51 -1.57
N ALA A 242 -28.02 25.88 -1.43
CA ALA A 242 -28.27 24.89 -0.38
C ALA A 242 -27.36 23.66 -0.51
N TYR A 243 -27.14 23.16 -1.73
CA TYR A 243 -26.21 22.07 -2.00
C TYR A 243 -24.79 22.42 -1.57
N ARG A 244 -24.34 23.63 -1.93
CA ARG A 244 -23.00 24.14 -1.58
C ARG A 244 -22.84 24.25 -0.07
N ASP A 245 -23.82 24.79 0.63
CA ASP A 245 -23.80 24.93 2.10
C ASP A 245 -23.72 23.56 2.77
N ARG A 246 -24.52 22.60 2.32
CA ARG A 246 -24.48 21.21 2.82
C ARG A 246 -23.12 20.54 2.59
N MET A 247 -22.54 20.68 1.40
CA MET A 247 -21.19 20.16 1.13
C MET A 247 -20.13 20.80 2.02
N MET A 248 -20.25 22.10 2.31
CA MET A 248 -19.35 22.78 3.26
C MET A 248 -19.51 22.28 4.70
N GLU A 249 -20.75 21.98 5.14
CA GLU A 249 -21.02 21.37 6.45
C GLU A 249 -20.41 19.96 6.58
N GLU A 250 -20.41 19.19 5.49
CA GLU A 250 -19.71 17.90 5.38
C GLU A 250 -18.17 18.05 5.25
N GLY A 251 -17.65 19.27 5.27
CA GLY A 251 -16.22 19.57 5.16
C GLY A 251 -15.66 19.54 3.74
N ILE A 252 -16.53 19.42 2.74
CA ILE A 252 -16.19 19.42 1.30
C ILE A 252 -16.26 20.87 0.80
N ALA A 253 -15.18 21.61 1.01
CA ALA A 253 -15.03 22.96 0.50
C ALA A 253 -14.06 23.00 -0.70
N LEU A 254 -14.44 23.73 -1.75
CA LEU A 254 -13.57 24.09 -2.88
C LEU A 254 -13.13 25.55 -2.77
N PRO A 255 -12.17 25.88 -1.88
CA PRO A 255 -11.65 27.23 -1.82
C PRO A 255 -10.99 27.58 -3.15
N LYS A 256 -11.10 28.84 -3.59
CA LYS A 256 -10.49 29.31 -4.86
C LYS A 256 -9.02 28.92 -5.01
N ALA A 257 -8.30 28.84 -3.90
CA ALA A 257 -6.89 28.48 -3.88
C ALA A 257 -6.61 27.02 -4.28
N ARG A 258 -7.61 26.11 -4.18
CA ARG A 258 -7.52 24.70 -4.59
C ARG A 258 -8.02 24.43 -6.02
N ILE A 259 -8.44 25.45 -6.77
CA ILE A 259 -8.88 25.27 -8.16
C ILE A 259 -7.77 24.65 -9.01
N LYS A 260 -6.52 25.13 -8.88
CA LYS A 260 -5.38 24.56 -9.63
C LYS A 260 -5.15 23.08 -9.32
N GLU A 261 -5.30 22.69 -8.07
CA GLU A 261 -5.20 21.28 -7.65
C GLU A 261 -6.32 20.43 -8.25
N SER A 262 -7.56 20.93 -8.28
CA SER A 262 -8.66 20.22 -8.94
C SER A 262 -8.43 20.06 -10.44
N SER A 263 -7.89 21.09 -11.10
CA SER A 263 -7.51 21.02 -12.52
C SER A 263 -6.38 20.02 -12.75
N PHE A 264 -5.40 19.95 -11.85
CA PHE A 264 -4.33 18.97 -11.89
C PHE A 264 -4.89 17.54 -11.85
N PHE A 265 -5.77 17.22 -10.89
CA PHE A 265 -6.35 15.87 -10.80
C PHE A 265 -7.20 15.51 -12.04
N ARG A 266 -7.96 16.47 -12.58
CA ARG A 266 -8.69 16.26 -13.83
C ARG A 266 -7.76 16.02 -15.02
N ALA A 267 -6.66 16.77 -15.12
CA ALA A 267 -5.66 16.59 -16.16
C ALA A 267 -4.98 15.22 -16.04
N ARG A 268 -4.60 14.82 -14.82
CA ARG A 268 -4.06 13.49 -14.52
C ARG A 268 -5.00 12.40 -14.99
N HIS A 269 -6.27 12.43 -14.56
CA HIS A 269 -7.27 11.44 -14.99
C HIS A 269 -7.40 11.38 -16.52
N SER A 270 -7.54 12.55 -17.16
CA SER A 270 -7.65 12.64 -18.63
C SER A 270 -6.41 12.11 -19.36
N LEU A 271 -5.24 12.15 -18.73
CA LEU A 271 -4.00 11.59 -19.26
C LEU A 271 -4.01 10.05 -19.16
N ARG A 272 -4.52 9.50 -18.04
CA ARG A 272 -4.60 8.04 -17.82
C ARG A 272 -5.55 7.32 -18.76
N GLU A 273 -6.62 7.98 -19.20
CA GLU A 273 -7.53 7.45 -20.24
C GLU A 273 -6.80 7.10 -21.55
N ARG A 274 -5.61 7.68 -21.78
CA ARG A 274 -4.79 7.43 -22.97
C ARG A 274 -3.47 6.72 -22.66
N VAL A 275 -3.37 6.00 -21.54
CA VAL A 275 -2.12 5.33 -21.13
C VAL A 275 -1.55 4.40 -22.20
N GLU A 276 -2.42 3.69 -22.94
CA GLU A 276 -2.00 2.76 -24.00
C GLU A 276 -1.31 3.47 -25.17
N THR A 277 -1.47 4.79 -25.30
CA THR A 277 -0.82 5.59 -26.34
C THR A 277 0.42 6.31 -25.83
N TRP A 278 0.83 6.10 -24.57
CA TRP A 278 2.04 6.71 -24.02
C TRP A 278 3.28 6.01 -24.57
N SER A 279 4.37 6.75 -24.75
CA SER A 279 5.68 6.17 -25.06
C SER A 279 6.24 5.33 -23.91
N HIS A 280 5.90 5.71 -22.67
CA HIS A 280 6.32 5.07 -21.42
C HIS A 280 5.11 4.67 -20.57
N PRO A 281 4.34 3.64 -20.97
CA PRO A 281 3.19 3.17 -20.20
C PRO A 281 3.57 2.64 -18.81
N GLU A 282 4.83 2.27 -18.57
CA GLU A 282 5.38 1.87 -17.27
C GLU A 282 5.32 3.00 -16.21
N ASP A 283 5.39 4.27 -16.63
CA ASP A 283 5.32 5.44 -15.72
C ASP A 283 3.91 5.69 -15.18
N ALA A 284 2.97 4.88 -15.63
CA ALA A 284 1.59 4.85 -15.21
C ALA A 284 1.38 5.09 -13.71
N LEU A 285 1.98 4.23 -12.91
CA LEU A 285 1.80 4.25 -11.46
C LEU A 285 2.44 5.49 -10.83
N ALA A 286 3.59 5.93 -11.33
CA ALA A 286 4.24 7.16 -10.87
C ALA A 286 3.37 8.40 -11.14
N VAL A 287 2.71 8.44 -12.31
CA VAL A 287 1.74 9.50 -12.63
C VAL A 287 0.55 9.44 -11.69
N ASP A 288 -0.01 8.27 -11.41
CA ASP A 288 -1.11 8.10 -10.46
C ASP A 288 -0.73 8.60 -9.07
N SER A 289 0.47 8.23 -8.59
CA SER A 289 1.01 8.67 -7.30
C SER A 289 1.33 10.17 -7.20
N LEU A 290 1.39 10.89 -8.33
CA LEU A 290 1.78 12.28 -8.32
C LEU A 290 0.69 13.16 -7.69
N LEU A 291 1.06 13.87 -6.63
CA LEU A 291 0.21 14.84 -5.94
C LEU A 291 0.47 16.26 -6.45
N TYR A 292 -0.53 17.13 -6.33
CA TYR A 292 -0.35 18.54 -6.72
C TYR A 292 0.71 19.27 -5.88
N GLY A 293 0.79 18.98 -4.58
CA GLY A 293 1.74 19.62 -3.65
C GLY A 293 1.16 20.79 -2.84
N TRP A 294 -0.17 20.88 -2.70
CA TRP A 294 -0.80 21.90 -1.86
C TRP A 294 -0.34 21.77 -0.39
N GLY A 295 0.12 22.87 0.21
CA GLY A 295 0.57 22.90 1.60
C GLY A 295 1.99 22.34 1.85
N PHE A 296 2.67 21.82 0.83
CA PHE A 296 3.96 21.14 0.98
C PHE A 296 5.07 22.10 1.42
N LYS A 297 5.00 23.38 1.03
CA LYS A 297 5.96 24.40 1.48
C LYS A 297 5.89 24.61 3.00
N GLN A 298 4.68 24.67 3.58
CA GLN A 298 4.51 24.78 5.02
C GLN A 298 4.91 23.48 5.73
N GLU A 299 4.62 22.33 5.14
CA GLU A 299 5.03 21.05 5.70
C GLU A 299 6.56 20.91 5.72
N ARG A 300 7.27 21.35 4.68
CA ARG A 300 8.74 21.38 4.65
C ARG A 300 9.33 22.21 5.80
N GLN A 301 8.70 23.32 6.17
CA GLN A 301 9.15 24.10 7.34
C GLN A 301 8.93 23.35 8.66
N ARG A 302 7.95 22.43 8.71
CA ARG A 302 7.73 21.59 9.90
C ARG A 302 8.76 20.48 10.00
N THR A 303 9.13 19.84 8.87
CA THR A 303 10.14 18.77 8.84
C THR A 303 11.53 19.26 9.28
N GLU A 304 11.83 20.57 9.18
CA GLU A 304 13.08 21.16 9.69
C GLU A 304 13.35 20.88 11.16
N LYS A 305 12.30 20.71 11.97
CA LYS A 305 12.37 20.41 13.41
C LYS A 305 12.62 18.93 13.70
N GLU A 306 12.58 18.08 12.69
CA GLU A 306 12.79 16.64 12.85
C GLU A 306 14.27 16.25 12.82
N LYS A 307 14.56 15.02 13.19
CA LYS A 307 15.91 14.44 13.07
C LYS A 307 16.34 14.42 11.60
N ALA A 308 17.65 14.52 11.36
CA ALA A 308 18.22 14.62 10.01
C ALA A 308 17.71 13.53 9.05
N GLU A 309 17.75 12.27 9.47
CA GLU A 309 17.25 11.13 8.69
C GLU A 309 15.76 11.30 8.31
N ALA A 310 14.91 11.61 9.28
CA ALA A 310 13.48 11.79 9.07
C ALA A 310 13.16 12.97 8.14
N ARG A 311 13.86 14.09 8.36
CA ARG A 311 13.75 15.29 7.54
C ARG A 311 14.15 15.02 6.09
N GLU A 312 15.22 14.29 5.88
CA GLU A 312 15.78 14.02 4.55
C GLU A 312 14.79 13.24 3.67
N TRP A 313 14.28 12.09 4.15
CA TRP A 313 13.38 11.29 3.35
C TRP A 313 12.01 11.96 3.17
N LYS A 314 11.47 12.64 4.20
CA LYS A 314 10.22 13.40 4.05
C LYS A 314 10.35 14.52 3.03
N ASN A 315 11.47 15.24 3.03
CA ASN A 315 11.71 16.30 2.04
C ASN A 315 11.79 15.74 0.62
N ARG A 316 12.40 14.55 0.42
CA ARG A 316 12.40 13.87 -0.88
C ARG A 316 10.98 13.54 -1.35
N VAL A 317 10.14 13.03 -0.46
CA VAL A 317 8.74 12.73 -0.78
C VAL A 317 7.95 14.00 -1.13
N LEU A 318 8.18 15.10 -0.40
CA LEU A 318 7.56 16.40 -0.73
C LEU A 318 8.05 16.95 -2.08
N ASP A 319 9.29 16.66 -2.48
CA ASP A 319 9.80 17.01 -3.82
C ASP A 319 9.14 16.19 -4.94
N HIS A 320 8.48 15.07 -4.62
CA HIS A 320 7.66 14.29 -5.54
C HIS A 320 6.23 14.85 -5.65
N SER A 321 6.11 16.12 -6.07
CA SER A 321 4.83 16.77 -6.33
C SER A 321 4.87 17.60 -7.61
N TRP A 322 3.71 17.83 -8.23
CA TRP A 322 3.59 18.70 -9.41
C TRP A 322 4.16 20.09 -9.14
N ALA A 323 3.76 20.75 -8.04
CA ALA A 323 4.23 22.09 -7.74
C ALA A 323 5.76 22.19 -7.52
N ALA A 324 6.41 21.10 -7.10
CA ALA A 324 7.87 21.04 -7.00
C ALA A 324 8.54 20.72 -8.35
N LYS A 325 7.89 19.90 -9.19
CA LYS A 325 8.39 19.49 -10.50
C LYS A 325 8.14 20.52 -11.60
N GLU A 326 7.04 21.28 -11.55
CA GLU A 326 6.65 22.30 -12.54
C GLU A 326 7.80 23.27 -12.81
N THR A 327 8.40 23.85 -11.76
CA THR A 327 9.56 24.74 -11.94
C THR A 327 10.77 24.04 -12.56
N LYS A 328 11.03 22.77 -12.20
CA LYS A 328 12.14 22.01 -12.79
C LYS A 328 11.87 21.66 -14.26
N LEU A 329 10.63 21.33 -14.59
CA LEU A 329 10.19 21.04 -15.96
C LEU A 329 10.32 22.29 -16.84
N GLU A 330 9.88 23.46 -16.36
CA GLU A 330 10.07 24.73 -17.07
C GLU A 330 11.56 25.03 -17.33
N GLN A 331 12.42 24.77 -16.34
CA GLN A 331 13.87 24.94 -16.50
C GLN A 331 14.46 23.94 -17.50
N CYS A 332 14.05 22.68 -17.43
CA CYS A 332 14.49 21.65 -18.37
C CYS A 332 14.02 21.91 -19.80
N GLU A 333 12.78 22.39 -19.99
CA GLU A 333 12.26 22.74 -21.31
C GLU A 333 13.06 23.89 -21.93
N GLU A 334 13.41 24.91 -21.14
CA GLU A 334 14.26 26.01 -21.60
C GLU A 334 15.69 25.54 -21.93
N GLN A 335 16.28 24.68 -21.11
CA GLN A 335 17.60 24.08 -21.40
C GLN A 335 17.54 23.23 -22.68
N TYR A 336 16.50 22.41 -22.84
CA TYR A 336 16.31 21.59 -24.03
C TYR A 336 16.15 22.46 -25.29
N ARG A 337 15.35 23.53 -25.22
CA ARG A 337 15.16 24.47 -26.32
C ARG A 337 16.48 25.15 -26.69
N ARG A 338 17.25 25.63 -25.71
CA ARG A 338 18.56 26.23 -25.97
C ARG A 338 19.55 25.26 -26.60
N LEU A 339 19.55 24.00 -26.17
CA LEU A 339 20.40 22.98 -26.75
C LEU A 339 19.99 22.70 -28.20
N SER A 340 18.69 22.58 -28.44
CA SER A 340 18.13 22.44 -29.80
C SER A 340 18.49 23.62 -30.70
N ASP A 341 18.38 24.86 -30.20
CA ASP A 341 18.75 26.07 -30.94
C ASP A 341 20.26 26.07 -31.23
N ALA A 342 21.09 25.72 -30.24
CA ALA A 342 22.54 25.63 -30.39
C ALA A 342 22.95 24.62 -31.49
N ILE A 343 22.31 23.45 -31.52
CA ILE A 343 22.48 22.41 -32.56
C ILE A 343 22.15 22.97 -33.94
N LEU A 344 21.00 23.67 -34.07
CA LEU A 344 20.56 24.26 -35.34
C LEU A 344 21.49 25.39 -35.81
N GLU A 345 21.97 26.22 -34.88
CA GLU A 345 22.86 27.35 -35.14
C GLU A 345 24.33 26.94 -35.29
N ARG A 346 24.65 25.66 -35.05
CA ARG A 346 26.03 25.11 -35.04
C ARG A 346 26.95 25.85 -34.07
N SER A 347 26.41 26.28 -32.94
CA SER A 347 27.17 26.88 -31.86
C SER A 347 27.38 25.87 -30.75
N LEU A 348 28.61 25.64 -30.32
CA LEU A 348 28.93 24.80 -29.16
C LEU A 348 28.52 25.52 -27.87
N PRO A 349 27.47 25.05 -27.16
CA PRO A 349 27.03 25.70 -25.94
C PRO A 349 27.85 25.18 -24.75
N SER A 350 27.88 25.94 -23.64
CA SER A 350 28.63 25.52 -22.45
C SER A 350 27.90 24.38 -21.72
N PRO A 351 28.59 23.30 -21.30
CA PRO A 351 28.01 22.23 -20.48
C PRO A 351 27.24 22.72 -19.24
N GLU A 352 27.73 23.78 -18.60
CA GLU A 352 27.14 24.37 -17.39
C GLU A 352 25.74 24.95 -17.62
N GLU A 353 25.35 25.20 -18.88
CA GLU A 353 24.02 25.70 -19.24
C GLU A 353 22.94 24.61 -19.26
N PHE A 354 23.35 23.32 -19.18
CA PHE A 354 22.46 22.15 -19.30
C PHE A 354 22.55 21.21 -18.09
N ASP A 355 22.82 21.76 -16.91
CA ASP A 355 23.00 21.03 -15.64
C ASP A 355 21.78 20.21 -15.15
N LEU A 356 20.61 20.40 -15.78
CA LEU A 356 19.41 19.59 -15.51
C LEU A 356 19.17 18.50 -16.54
N LEU A 357 19.90 18.52 -17.66
CA LEU A 357 19.81 17.54 -18.71
C LEU A 357 20.92 16.50 -18.58
N THR A 358 20.56 15.27 -18.88
CA THR A 358 21.50 14.17 -19.08
C THR A 358 21.21 13.55 -20.43
N ILE A 359 22.25 13.03 -21.08
CA ILE A 359 22.19 12.53 -22.44
C ILE A 359 22.63 11.07 -22.52
N ARG A 360 22.05 10.35 -23.48
CA ARG A 360 22.49 9.00 -23.86
C ARG A 360 22.48 8.91 -25.38
N ALA A 361 23.58 8.43 -25.95
CA ALA A 361 23.65 8.09 -27.36
C ALA A 361 22.86 6.78 -27.63
N ASP A 362 21.99 6.79 -28.64
CA ASP A 362 21.22 5.63 -29.09
C ASP A 362 21.27 5.54 -30.62
N GLY A 363 22.32 4.89 -31.14
CA GLY A 363 22.61 4.88 -32.57
C GLY A 363 22.96 6.27 -33.08
N ASP A 364 22.20 6.75 -34.08
CA ASP A 364 22.32 8.11 -34.65
C ASP A 364 21.46 9.15 -33.89
N GLU A 365 20.71 8.73 -32.86
CA GLU A 365 19.87 9.60 -32.05
C GLU A 365 20.53 9.92 -30.71
N THR A 366 20.31 11.13 -30.18
CA THR A 366 20.66 11.49 -28.80
C THR A 366 19.38 11.64 -28.00
N LEU A 367 19.25 10.82 -26.96
CA LEU A 367 18.12 10.90 -26.04
C LEU A 367 18.47 11.83 -24.88
N PHE A 368 17.49 12.64 -24.48
CA PHE A 368 17.62 13.58 -23.37
C PHE A 368 16.75 13.13 -22.20
N ASN A 369 17.28 13.28 -21.01
CA ASN A 369 16.57 13.05 -19.76
C ASN A 369 16.71 14.27 -18.85
N CYS A 370 15.61 14.66 -18.22
CA CYS A 370 15.56 15.73 -17.23
C CYS A 370 15.26 15.15 -15.84
N GLY A 371 16.18 15.35 -14.90
CA GLY A 371 16.02 14.89 -13.51
C GLY A 371 16.89 13.69 -13.16
N LEU A 372 16.34 12.69 -12.47
CA LEU A 372 17.13 11.52 -12.06
C LEU A 372 17.52 10.71 -13.30
N ALA A 373 18.80 10.66 -13.60
CA ALA A 373 19.36 9.93 -14.73
C ALA A 373 19.40 8.42 -14.45
N PRO A 374 18.89 7.57 -15.36
CA PRO A 374 19.26 6.16 -15.38
C PRO A 374 20.78 6.00 -15.52
N GLU A 375 21.36 4.88 -15.10
CA GLU A 375 22.82 4.65 -15.12
C GLU A 375 23.46 4.86 -16.51
N GLU A 376 22.67 4.74 -17.58
CA GLU A 376 23.10 4.86 -18.97
C GLU A 376 23.15 6.32 -19.48
N TYR A 377 22.65 7.28 -18.69
CA TYR A 377 22.64 8.70 -19.04
C TYR A 377 23.76 9.44 -18.30
N ALA A 378 24.48 10.30 -19.01
CA ALA A 378 25.59 11.08 -18.49
C ALA A 378 25.31 12.58 -18.56
N GLU A 379 26.00 13.38 -17.73
CA GLU A 379 26.01 14.84 -17.89
C GLU A 379 26.68 15.20 -19.24
N PRO A 380 26.13 16.15 -20.02
CA PRO A 380 26.69 16.51 -21.31
C PRO A 380 28.10 17.07 -21.14
N THR A 381 29.12 16.33 -21.57
CA THR A 381 30.49 16.82 -21.62
C THR A 381 30.74 17.64 -22.88
N THR A 382 31.80 18.45 -22.90
CA THR A 382 32.20 19.19 -24.12
C THR A 382 32.37 18.26 -25.31
N GLY A 383 32.97 17.07 -25.13
CA GLY A 383 33.18 16.10 -26.21
C GLY A 383 31.90 15.43 -26.70
N GLU A 384 30.92 15.18 -25.81
CA GLU A 384 29.61 14.66 -26.23
C GLU A 384 28.79 15.72 -26.94
N LEU A 385 28.83 16.97 -26.46
CA LEU A 385 28.22 18.09 -27.16
C LEU A 385 28.85 18.27 -28.54
N GLU A 386 30.19 18.24 -28.66
CA GLU A 386 30.91 18.25 -29.94
C GLU A 386 30.49 17.11 -30.87
N ALA A 387 30.29 15.89 -30.37
CA ALA A 387 29.84 14.76 -31.17
C ALA A 387 28.41 14.94 -31.75
N MET A 388 27.59 15.81 -31.16
CA MET A 388 26.27 16.16 -31.69
C MET A 388 26.33 17.17 -32.86
N PHE A 389 27.49 17.77 -33.11
CA PHE A 389 27.78 18.64 -34.25
C PHE A 389 28.71 17.90 -35.23
N PRO A 390 28.19 17.16 -36.22
CA PRO A 390 29.05 16.48 -37.18
C PRO A 390 29.99 17.49 -37.87
N GLU A 391 31.30 17.26 -37.80
CA GLU A 391 32.28 17.94 -38.64
C GLU A 391 32.01 17.58 -40.10
N GLU A 392 31.81 18.61 -40.93
CA GLU A 392 31.71 18.60 -42.40
C GLU A 392 30.47 17.94 -43.02
N LEU A 393 29.62 18.77 -43.65
CA LEU A 393 28.87 18.35 -44.83
C LEU A 393 29.89 18.12 -45.95
N ASP A 394 29.88 16.94 -46.57
CA ASP A 394 30.60 16.67 -47.81
C ASP A 394 30.47 17.86 -48.78
N GLU A 395 31.60 18.34 -49.33
CA GLU A 395 31.59 19.35 -50.38
C GLU A 395 30.64 18.91 -51.51
N PRO A 396 29.79 19.81 -52.04
CA PRO A 396 28.87 19.42 -53.10
C PRO A 396 29.67 18.93 -54.31
N GLU A 397 29.38 17.70 -54.76
CA GLU A 397 29.95 17.16 -56.00
C GLU A 397 29.79 18.19 -57.14
N PRO A 398 30.85 18.45 -57.92
CA PRO A 398 30.76 19.40 -59.02
C PRO A 398 29.73 18.90 -60.04
N PRO A 399 28.90 19.80 -60.62
CA PRO A 399 27.86 19.38 -61.53
C PRO A 399 28.46 18.72 -62.78
N PRO A 400 27.77 17.72 -63.35
CA PRO A 400 28.24 17.07 -64.58
C PRO A 400 28.28 18.10 -65.72
N PRO A 401 29.24 17.96 -66.67
CA PRO A 401 29.37 18.90 -67.77
C PRO A 401 28.10 18.92 -68.63
N THR A 402 27.54 20.10 -68.82
CA THR A 402 26.40 20.35 -69.69
C THR A 402 26.84 20.31 -71.16
N ASP A 403 26.49 19.25 -71.87
CA ASP A 403 26.51 19.21 -73.33
C ASP A 403 25.35 20.07 -73.89
N THR A 404 25.69 21.23 -74.43
CA THR A 404 24.77 22.08 -75.19
C THR A 404 24.52 21.48 -76.59
N PRO A 405 23.27 21.31 -77.04
CA PRO A 405 22.98 20.74 -78.36
C PRO A 405 23.07 21.79 -79.47
N SER A 406 23.86 21.49 -80.50
CA SER A 406 23.84 22.19 -81.79
C SER A 406 22.81 21.53 -82.71
N ILE A 407 21.87 22.34 -83.22
CA ILE A 407 20.81 21.93 -84.15
C ILE A 407 21.20 22.34 -85.58
N SER A 408 21.11 21.38 -86.53
CA SER A 408 20.46 21.46 -87.87
C SER A 408 21.12 20.50 -88.89
N PRO A 409 20.47 20.08 -89.99
CA PRO A 409 19.05 19.71 -90.22
C PRO A 409 18.86 18.32 -90.91
N GLU A 410 17.57 17.90 -91.01
CA GLU A 410 16.86 16.79 -91.73
C GLU A 410 17.47 16.11 -93.01
N PRO A 411 16.98 14.92 -93.52
CA PRO A 411 15.56 14.47 -93.56
C PRO A 411 15.20 12.94 -93.50
N SER A 412 13.92 12.71 -93.17
CA SER A 412 12.93 11.66 -93.54
C SER A 412 13.31 10.16 -93.74
N LYS A 413 12.52 9.25 -93.12
CA LYS A 413 11.72 8.20 -93.82
C LYS A 413 10.85 7.34 -92.88
N ASP A 414 9.58 7.23 -93.27
CA ASP A 414 8.56 6.17 -93.05
C ASP A 414 8.95 4.85 -92.35
N LYS A 415 8.08 4.36 -91.43
CA LYS A 415 7.28 3.12 -91.58
C LYS A 415 6.44 2.72 -90.33
N LYS A 416 5.11 2.83 -90.48
CA LYS A 416 4.04 1.81 -90.29
C LYS A 416 4.17 0.63 -89.28
N LYS A 417 3.03 0.42 -88.57
CA LYS A 417 2.42 -0.82 -87.98
C LYS A 417 2.90 -1.20 -86.55
N ARG A 418 2.09 -1.71 -85.61
CA ARG A 418 0.75 -2.35 -85.65
C ARG A 418 0.15 -2.44 -84.22
N ARG A 419 -1.18 -2.32 -84.12
CA ARG A 419 -2.06 -2.64 -82.98
C ARG A 419 -1.95 -4.10 -82.50
N LYS A 420 -2.21 -4.35 -81.21
CA LYS A 420 -3.16 -5.40 -80.76
C LYS A 420 -3.77 -5.10 -79.38
N LYS A 421 -5.04 -5.49 -79.25
CA LYS A 421 -6.05 -5.18 -78.23
C LYS A 421 -6.57 -6.50 -77.66
N LYS A 422 -6.89 -6.56 -76.36
CA LYS A 422 -7.83 -7.49 -75.65
C LYS A 422 -7.96 -6.89 -74.24
N LYS A 423 -9.05 -6.29 -73.73
CA LYS A 423 -10.51 -6.53 -73.67
C LYS A 423 -10.93 -7.79 -72.90
N GLY A 424 -11.60 -7.55 -71.77
CA GLY A 424 -12.41 -8.46 -70.97
C GLY A 424 -12.98 -7.72 -69.76
N ASP A 425 -14.20 -7.20 -69.88
CA ASP A 425 -15.04 -6.66 -68.79
C ASP A 425 -15.60 -7.81 -67.92
N PRO A 426 -16.17 -7.49 -66.74
CA PRO A 426 -17.59 -7.75 -66.57
C PRO A 426 -18.38 -6.57 -65.98
N LYS A 427 -19.68 -6.53 -66.33
CA LYS A 427 -20.70 -5.56 -65.90
C LYS A 427 -21.37 -5.99 -64.56
N PRO A 428 -22.07 -5.06 -63.86
CA PRO A 428 -22.58 -5.23 -62.50
C PRO A 428 -24.10 -5.51 -62.45
N THR A 429 -24.60 -5.87 -61.27
CA THR A 429 -26.01 -5.78 -60.89
C THR A 429 -26.13 -5.16 -59.49
N GLU A 430 -26.90 -4.08 -59.43
CA GLU A 430 -27.41 -3.38 -58.24
C GLU A 430 -28.55 -4.18 -57.58
N GLU A 431 -28.71 -4.04 -56.26
CA GLU A 431 -30.03 -3.93 -55.58
C GLU A 431 -29.82 -3.45 -54.12
N GLU A 432 -30.43 -2.30 -53.79
CA GLU A 432 -30.66 -1.74 -52.43
C GLU A 432 -32.05 -2.22 -51.87
N PRO A 433 -32.59 -1.76 -50.71
CA PRO A 433 -32.09 -1.83 -49.33
C PRO A 433 -33.14 -2.32 -48.27
N SER A 434 -32.69 -2.48 -47.01
CA SER A 434 -33.41 -2.33 -45.70
C SER A 434 -34.41 -3.42 -45.23
N PRO A 435 -34.71 -3.54 -43.90
CA PRO A 435 -34.35 -2.70 -42.73
C PRO A 435 -33.24 -3.23 -41.81
#